data_AF-A0A2E0L7L1-F1
#
_entry.id   AF-A0A2E0L7L1-F1
#
_cell.length_a   1.000
_cell.length_b   1.000
_cell.length_c   1.000
_cell.angle_alpha   90.00
_cell.angle_beta   90.00
_cell.angle_gamma   90.00
#
_symmetry.space_group_name_H-M   'P 1'
#
loop_
_entity.id
_entity.type
_entity.pdbx_description
1 polymer ?
#
loop_
_entity_poly.entity_id
_entity_poly.type
_entity_poly.pdbx_seq_one_letter_code
_entity_poly.pdbx_strand_id
1 'polypeptide(L)'
;MKRTTLIVLVLLLLIAPGVMAQDPTPVPIPTLAAPVQPAADSNVLSILINARTDLELLANDQIGGDRPAGWSGSLDVNDPQLAVLIRLDLELLMARLTGLENVPAGWFGAVPSTAYAIARDIRHDLELLADQMIGLSVRPPGWAGDDAIMRCDRSTQNLTALLQRDNLFVPNVLPTNPNYCQLVAVQIGQYMEANVLASTTQPSIAAAPGTQNTAGASVAGGTATAIADIGLAYLDRHASRRAGMIPVTATFQPVARSFAQFSRMTLVRGEGFEVFVDYKTTTITDEQFLSLPDINTTPANPFCDTAWCARTAS
;
A
#
# COMPACT_ATOMS: atom_id res chain seq x y z
N MET A 1 64.62 52.58 -31.76
CA MET A 1 65.58 52.46 -30.64
C MET A 1 64.93 53.00 -29.37
N LYS A 2 65.12 52.29 -28.24
CA LYS A 2 64.82 52.65 -26.83
C LYS A 2 63.35 52.52 -26.38
N ARG A 3 63.03 51.97 -25.21
CA ARG A 3 63.78 51.18 -24.22
C ARG A 3 62.74 50.56 -23.25
N THR A 4 62.94 49.30 -22.94
CA THR A 4 62.37 48.48 -21.87
C THR A 4 62.50 49.15 -20.51
N THR A 5 61.47 49.13 -19.65
CA THR A 5 61.64 49.08 -18.19
C THR A 5 60.44 48.37 -17.56
N LEU A 6 60.71 47.18 -17.03
CA LEU A 6 59.84 46.27 -16.33
C LEU A 6 59.82 46.68 -14.85
N ILE A 7 58.65 47.01 -14.29
CA ILE A 7 58.48 47.27 -12.85
C ILE A 7 57.90 46.00 -12.23
N VAL A 8 58.73 45.30 -11.48
CA VAL A 8 58.37 44.13 -10.65
C VAL A 8 57.92 44.68 -9.30
N LEU A 9 56.61 44.64 -9.04
CA LEU A 9 56.04 44.97 -7.73
C LEU A 9 56.03 43.68 -6.88
N VAL A 10 57.01 43.55 -5.99
CA VAL A 10 57.06 42.48 -4.98
C VAL A 10 56.09 42.85 -3.86
N LEU A 11 54.94 42.17 -3.83
CA LEU A 11 53.97 42.27 -2.74
C LEU A 11 54.26 41.17 -1.71
N LEU A 12 54.80 41.58 -0.56
CA LEU A 12 55.08 40.73 0.59
C LEU A 12 53.75 40.36 1.27
N LEU A 13 53.32 39.11 1.15
CA LEU A 13 52.11 38.60 1.82
C LEU A 13 52.49 38.03 3.19
N LEU A 14 52.07 38.71 4.26
CA LEU A 14 52.13 38.23 5.65
C LEU A 14 51.12 37.08 5.83
N ILE A 15 51.62 35.86 6.02
CA ILE A 15 50.81 34.69 6.35
C ILE A 15 50.66 34.65 7.88
N ALA A 16 49.47 34.98 8.38
CA ALA A 16 49.08 34.67 9.75
C ALA A 16 48.73 33.17 9.84
N PRO A 17 49.13 32.45 10.90
CA PRO A 17 48.70 31.07 11.11
C PRO A 17 47.20 31.07 11.50
N GLY A 18 46.34 30.74 10.53
CA GLY A 18 44.94 30.43 10.78
C GLY A 18 44.85 29.13 11.56
N VAL A 19 44.41 29.22 12.82
CA VAL A 19 43.93 28.07 13.58
C VAL A 19 42.64 27.60 12.92
N MET A 20 42.73 26.52 12.15
CA MET A 20 41.57 25.84 11.58
C MET A 20 40.79 25.20 12.74
N ALA A 21 39.66 25.81 13.11
CA ALA A 21 38.67 25.13 13.93
C ALA A 21 38.17 23.92 13.12
N GLN A 22 38.46 22.73 13.63
CA GLN A 22 38.03 21.47 13.04
C GLN A 22 36.51 21.39 13.24
N ASP A 23 35.74 21.60 12.18
CA ASP A 23 34.30 21.38 12.19
C ASP A 23 34.03 19.96 12.71
N PRO A 24 33.08 19.75 13.65
CA PRO A 24 32.78 18.42 14.14
C PRO A 24 32.37 17.56 12.95
N THR A 25 33.11 16.45 12.77
CA THR A 25 32.82 15.44 11.75
C THR A 25 31.33 15.09 11.79
N PRO A 26 30.59 15.23 10.67
CA PRO A 26 29.18 14.87 10.64
C PRO A 26 29.05 13.40 11.05
N VAL A 27 28.29 13.16 12.11
CA VAL A 27 27.94 11.81 12.55
C VAL A 27 27.23 11.13 11.38
N PRO A 28 27.68 9.96 10.92
CA PRO A 28 27.00 9.23 9.86
C PRO A 28 25.58 8.93 10.34
N ILE A 29 24.60 9.56 9.70
CA ILE A 29 23.19 9.18 9.85
C ILE A 29 23.12 7.72 9.42
N PRO A 30 22.56 6.81 10.24
CA PRO A 30 22.38 5.43 9.82
C PRO A 30 21.51 5.42 8.55
N THR A 31 22.12 5.08 7.42
CA THR A 31 21.41 4.78 6.19
C THR A 31 20.46 3.64 6.50
N LEU A 32 19.16 3.93 6.58
CA LEU A 32 18.14 2.89 6.59
C LEU A 32 18.40 2.03 5.36
N ALA A 33 18.78 0.77 5.58
CA ALA A 33 18.94 -0.18 4.49
C ALA A 33 17.63 -0.17 3.69
N ALA A 34 17.74 0.02 2.37
CA ALA A 34 16.59 -0.15 1.50
C ALA A 34 15.98 -1.52 1.81
N PRO A 35 14.65 -1.61 2.03
CA PRO A 35 14.03 -2.89 2.31
C PRO A 35 14.41 -3.85 1.18
N VAL A 36 14.98 -5.01 1.54
CA VAL A 36 15.27 -6.09 0.61
C VAL A 36 13.94 -6.41 -0.07
N GLN A 37 13.81 -6.03 -1.35
CA GLN A 37 12.58 -6.28 -2.08
C GLN A 37 12.43 -7.81 -2.21
N PRO A 38 11.37 -8.42 -1.65
CA PRO A 38 11.07 -9.80 -1.95
C PRO A 38 10.85 -9.94 -3.47
N ALA A 39 11.13 -11.14 -4.00
CA ALA A 39 10.85 -11.45 -5.41
C ALA A 39 9.45 -10.95 -5.78
N ALA A 40 9.35 -10.28 -6.93
CA ALA A 40 8.11 -9.67 -7.37
C ALA A 40 6.99 -10.73 -7.37
N ASP A 41 5.91 -10.45 -6.65
CA ASP A 41 4.62 -11.14 -6.80
C ASP A 41 4.29 -11.18 -8.31
N SER A 42 3.72 -12.28 -8.79
CA SER A 42 3.37 -12.45 -10.22
C SER A 42 2.56 -11.26 -10.75
N ASN A 43 1.71 -10.66 -9.91
CA ASN A 43 0.95 -9.47 -10.27
C ASN A 43 1.84 -8.23 -10.49
N VAL A 44 2.88 -8.05 -9.68
CA VAL A 44 3.84 -6.93 -9.80
C VAL A 44 4.64 -7.07 -11.09
N LEU A 45 5.12 -8.28 -11.37
CA LEU A 45 5.94 -8.53 -12.56
C LEU A 45 5.13 -8.28 -13.85
N SER A 46 3.86 -8.70 -13.90
CA SER A 46 2.99 -8.43 -15.04
C SER A 46 2.82 -6.94 -15.32
N ILE A 47 2.58 -6.13 -14.28
CA ILE A 47 2.46 -4.66 -14.42
C ILE A 47 3.76 -4.06 -14.99
N LEU A 48 4.92 -4.50 -14.48
CA LEU A 48 6.21 -3.99 -14.95
C LEU A 48 6.51 -4.39 -16.40
N ILE A 49 6.19 -5.63 -16.80
CA ILE A 49 6.36 -6.09 -18.19
C ILE A 49 5.47 -5.28 -19.14
N ASN A 50 4.21 -5.10 -18.79
CA ASN A 50 3.29 -4.31 -19.60
C ASN A 50 3.78 -2.85 -19.67
N ALA A 51 4.20 -2.26 -18.54
CA ALA A 51 4.69 -0.88 -18.50
C ALA A 51 5.97 -0.68 -19.31
N ARG A 52 6.90 -1.65 -19.27
CA ARG A 52 8.10 -1.63 -20.11
C ARG A 52 7.74 -1.66 -21.60
N THR A 53 6.85 -2.56 -21.98
CA THR A 53 6.41 -2.72 -23.38
C THR A 53 5.76 -1.43 -23.88
N ASP A 54 4.83 -0.90 -23.10
CA ASP A 54 4.11 0.33 -23.42
C ASP A 54 5.03 1.56 -23.45
N LEU A 55 6.03 1.63 -22.57
CA LEU A 55 7.05 2.69 -22.59
C LEU A 55 7.90 2.64 -23.87
N GLU A 56 8.29 1.46 -24.35
CA GLU A 56 8.98 1.33 -25.64
C GLU A 56 8.07 1.70 -26.82
N LEU A 57 6.79 1.34 -26.78
CA LEU A 57 5.82 1.73 -27.81
C LEU A 57 5.65 3.25 -27.86
N LEU A 58 5.48 3.91 -26.71
CA LEU A 58 5.38 5.36 -26.63
C LEU A 58 6.68 6.04 -27.12
N ALA A 59 7.84 5.53 -26.71
CA ALA A 59 9.12 6.06 -27.17
C ALA A 59 9.28 5.92 -28.70
N ASN A 60 8.92 4.76 -29.26
CA ASN A 60 8.97 4.56 -30.72
C ASN A 60 8.03 5.50 -31.47
N ASP A 61 6.82 5.69 -30.96
CA ASP A 61 5.82 6.56 -31.57
C ASP A 61 6.25 8.03 -31.55
N GLN A 62 6.84 8.50 -30.45
CA GLN A 62 7.15 9.92 -30.25
C GLN A 62 8.56 10.33 -30.73
N ILE A 63 9.57 9.48 -30.56
CA ILE A 63 10.96 9.79 -30.87
C ILE A 63 11.65 8.75 -31.78
N GLY A 64 10.91 7.79 -32.33
CA GLY A 64 11.45 6.76 -33.21
C GLY A 64 12.52 5.92 -32.49
N GLY A 65 13.71 5.80 -33.08
CA GLY A 65 14.84 5.08 -32.48
C GLY A 65 15.77 5.92 -31.60
N ASP A 66 15.54 7.23 -31.45
CA ASP A 66 16.47 8.18 -30.79
C ASP A 66 16.34 8.13 -29.26
N ARG A 67 16.82 7.06 -28.62
CA ARG A 67 16.73 6.90 -27.16
C ARG A 67 17.61 7.93 -26.41
N PRO A 68 17.10 8.55 -25.32
CA PRO A 68 17.89 9.45 -24.50
C PRO A 68 19.15 8.79 -23.93
N ALA A 69 20.18 9.60 -23.67
CA ALA A 69 21.37 9.12 -22.98
C ALA A 69 21.02 8.56 -21.60
N GLY A 70 21.54 7.36 -21.29
CA GLY A 70 21.24 6.66 -20.04
C GLY A 70 20.02 5.73 -20.10
N TRP A 71 19.35 5.61 -21.25
CA TRP A 71 18.28 4.63 -21.44
C TRP A 71 18.79 3.21 -21.22
N SER A 72 18.17 2.50 -20.27
CA SER A 72 18.52 1.12 -19.95
C SER A 72 18.01 0.15 -21.01
N GLY A 73 16.77 0.33 -21.47
CA GLY A 73 16.09 -0.61 -22.36
C GLY A 73 15.99 -2.03 -21.79
N SER A 74 16.06 -2.20 -20.46
CA SER A 74 16.13 -3.53 -19.86
C SER A 74 14.86 -4.35 -20.12
N LEU A 75 15.07 -5.59 -20.57
CA LEU A 75 14.03 -6.61 -20.79
C LEU A 75 14.22 -7.83 -19.88
N ASP A 76 15.21 -7.81 -18.98
CA ASP A 76 15.46 -8.94 -18.08
C ASP A 76 14.47 -8.93 -16.92
N VAL A 77 13.48 -9.82 -17.00
CA VAL A 77 12.44 -9.99 -15.98
C VAL A 77 12.97 -10.53 -14.65
N ASN A 78 14.20 -11.06 -14.64
CA ASN A 78 14.85 -11.57 -13.42
C ASN A 78 15.74 -10.52 -12.74
N ASP A 79 15.91 -9.34 -13.35
CA ASP A 79 16.69 -8.26 -12.76
C ASP A 79 15.95 -7.69 -11.53
N PRO A 80 16.51 -7.79 -10.31
CA PRO A 80 15.89 -7.20 -9.12
C PRO A 80 15.74 -5.67 -9.21
N GLN A 81 16.46 -5.01 -10.13
CA GLN A 81 16.39 -3.58 -10.36
C GLN A 81 15.41 -3.19 -11.48
N LEU A 82 14.68 -4.13 -12.09
CA LEU A 82 13.80 -3.88 -13.24
C LEU A 82 12.87 -2.67 -13.04
N ALA A 83 12.22 -2.57 -11.88
CA ALA A 83 11.32 -1.44 -11.58
C ALA A 83 12.06 -0.09 -11.58
N VAL A 84 13.28 -0.05 -11.04
CA VAL A 84 14.11 1.17 -11.00
C VAL A 84 14.58 1.54 -12.40
N LEU A 85 14.96 0.56 -13.22
CA LEU A 85 15.38 0.77 -14.61
C LEU A 85 14.23 1.28 -15.49
N ILE A 86 13.03 0.70 -15.35
CA ILE A 86 11.83 1.19 -16.06
C ILE A 86 11.49 2.61 -15.61
N ARG A 87 11.54 2.89 -14.30
CA ARG A 87 11.31 4.24 -13.76
C ARG A 87 12.32 5.23 -14.35
N LEU A 88 13.61 4.90 -14.36
CA LEU A 88 14.64 5.77 -14.94
C LEU A 88 14.34 6.09 -16.41
N ASP A 89 14.02 5.08 -17.21
CA ASP A 89 13.70 5.27 -18.64
C ASP A 89 12.45 6.14 -18.81
N LEU A 90 11.43 5.96 -17.98
CA LEU A 90 10.23 6.79 -17.99
C LEU A 90 10.53 8.26 -17.67
N GLU A 91 11.34 8.54 -16.64
CA GLU A 91 11.77 9.90 -16.31
C GLU A 91 12.60 10.53 -17.43
N LEU A 92 13.49 9.76 -18.06
CA LEU A 92 14.29 10.22 -19.20
C LEU A 92 13.41 10.53 -20.43
N LEU A 93 12.41 9.69 -20.72
CA LEU A 93 11.45 9.95 -21.80
C LEU A 93 10.63 11.21 -21.51
N MET A 94 10.09 11.32 -20.30
CA MET A 94 9.33 12.49 -19.87
C MET A 94 10.16 13.77 -20.02
N ALA A 95 11.39 13.77 -19.51
CA ALA A 95 12.31 14.90 -19.64
C ALA A 95 12.64 15.25 -21.10
N ARG A 96 12.78 14.24 -21.97
CA ARG A 96 13.03 14.43 -23.41
C ARG A 96 11.84 15.06 -24.13
N LEU A 97 10.62 14.63 -23.79
CA LEU A 97 9.39 15.04 -24.47
C LEU A 97 8.83 16.37 -23.96
N THR A 98 8.91 16.61 -22.66
CA THR A 98 8.28 17.76 -22.00
C THR A 98 9.30 18.81 -21.53
N GLY A 99 10.55 18.41 -21.30
CA GLY A 99 11.56 19.22 -20.62
C GLY A 99 11.49 19.08 -19.10
N LEU A 100 12.63 19.28 -18.42
CA LEU A 100 12.76 19.05 -16.97
C LEU A 100 11.85 19.93 -16.10
N GLU A 101 11.41 21.08 -16.61
CA GLU A 101 10.57 22.05 -15.88
C GLU A 101 9.07 21.87 -16.14
N ASN A 102 8.67 20.97 -17.05
CA ASN A 102 7.28 20.80 -17.48
C ASN A 102 6.73 19.41 -17.12
N VAL A 103 6.91 19.03 -15.86
CA VAL A 103 6.42 17.74 -15.34
C VAL A 103 4.88 17.70 -15.44
N PRO A 104 4.27 16.62 -15.96
CA PRO A 104 2.82 16.48 -16.04
C PRO A 104 2.14 16.70 -14.69
N ALA A 105 0.98 17.37 -14.70
CA ALA A 105 0.19 17.52 -13.48
C ALA A 105 -0.25 16.15 -12.96
N GLY A 106 0.01 15.88 -11.67
CA GLY A 106 -0.29 14.59 -11.05
C GLY A 106 0.83 13.54 -11.15
N TRP A 107 1.96 13.86 -11.79
CA TRP A 107 3.14 12.98 -11.82
C TRP A 107 3.59 12.58 -10.41
N PHE A 108 3.69 11.29 -10.14
CA PHE A 108 4.18 10.79 -8.85
C PHE A 108 5.70 10.80 -8.79
N GLY A 109 6.35 10.35 -9.87
CA GLY A 109 7.79 10.22 -9.95
C GLY A 109 8.35 9.12 -9.04
N ALA A 110 9.65 9.22 -8.73
CA ALA A 110 10.36 8.23 -7.93
C ALA A 110 10.10 8.39 -6.43
N VAL A 111 9.03 7.76 -5.92
CA VAL A 111 8.71 7.72 -4.49
C VAL A 111 9.06 6.36 -3.89
N PRO A 112 9.95 6.27 -2.89
CA PRO A 112 10.24 5.01 -2.19
C PRO A 112 8.98 4.38 -1.60
N SER A 113 8.69 3.13 -1.95
CA SER A 113 7.51 2.41 -1.48
C SER A 113 7.66 0.88 -1.63
N THR A 114 6.56 0.14 -1.49
CA THR A 114 6.53 -1.30 -1.78
C THR A 114 6.68 -1.54 -3.28
N ALA A 115 7.14 -2.75 -3.67
CA ALA A 115 7.30 -3.11 -5.08
C ALA A 115 5.99 -2.93 -5.89
N TYR A 116 4.85 -3.30 -5.31
CA TYR A 116 3.55 -3.12 -5.93
C TYR A 116 3.15 -1.64 -6.09
N ALA A 117 3.41 -0.80 -5.08
CA ALA A 117 3.15 0.63 -5.19
C ALA A 117 4.03 1.27 -6.28
N ILE A 118 5.32 0.91 -6.34
CA ILE A 118 6.24 1.40 -7.37
C ILE A 118 5.75 1.01 -8.77
N ALA A 119 5.34 -0.24 -8.98
CA ALA A 119 4.83 -0.71 -10.27
C ALA A 119 3.56 0.07 -10.70
N ARG A 120 2.63 0.31 -9.78
CA ARG A 120 1.43 1.13 -10.04
C ARG A 120 1.77 2.58 -10.33
N ASP A 121 2.73 3.16 -9.62
CA ASP A 121 3.13 4.55 -9.85
C ASP A 121 3.80 4.71 -11.23
N ILE A 122 4.62 3.73 -11.65
CA ILE A 122 5.22 3.72 -13.00
C ILE A 122 4.11 3.65 -14.06
N ARG A 123 3.14 2.76 -13.86
CA ARG A 123 1.98 2.65 -14.76
C ARG A 123 1.19 3.95 -14.81
N HIS A 124 0.90 4.57 -13.67
CA HIS A 124 0.20 5.84 -13.57
C HIS A 124 0.87 6.93 -14.41
N ASP A 125 2.16 7.15 -14.14
CA ASP A 125 2.95 8.20 -14.78
C ASP A 125 3.08 7.95 -16.30
N LEU A 126 3.22 6.68 -16.73
CA LEU A 126 3.24 6.33 -18.15
C LEU A 126 1.91 6.65 -18.85
N GLU A 127 0.77 6.36 -18.20
CA GLU A 127 -0.55 6.69 -18.74
C GLU A 127 -0.77 8.21 -18.82
N LEU A 128 -0.28 8.97 -17.83
CA LEU A 128 -0.29 10.44 -17.86
C LEU A 128 0.57 11.00 -19.01
N LEU A 129 1.77 10.46 -19.20
CA LEU A 129 2.65 10.88 -20.29
C LEU A 129 2.01 10.58 -21.65
N ALA A 130 1.41 9.40 -21.82
CA ALA A 130 0.70 9.05 -23.03
C ALA A 130 -0.49 9.99 -23.30
N ASP A 131 -1.30 10.29 -22.26
CA ASP A 131 -2.41 11.24 -22.34
C ASP A 131 -1.94 12.64 -22.76
N GLN A 132 -0.76 13.08 -22.30
CA GLN A 132 -0.20 14.39 -22.66
C GLN A 132 0.38 14.42 -24.09
N MET A 133 0.97 13.33 -24.57
CA MET A 133 1.66 13.29 -25.87
C MET A 133 0.72 12.99 -27.04
N ILE A 134 -0.21 12.06 -26.85
CA ILE A 134 -1.06 11.54 -27.92
C ILE A 134 -2.51 12.02 -27.77
N GLY A 135 -2.94 12.27 -26.54
CA GLY A 135 -4.27 12.73 -26.20
C GLY A 135 -4.97 11.79 -25.21
N LEU A 136 -6.01 12.33 -24.55
CA LEU A 136 -6.74 11.64 -23.51
C LEU A 136 -7.29 10.29 -23.98
N SER A 137 -6.84 9.21 -23.32
CA SER A 137 -7.24 7.83 -23.60
C SER A 137 -6.97 7.36 -25.04
N VAL A 138 -6.05 8.00 -25.75
CA VAL A 138 -5.52 7.53 -27.03
C VAL A 138 -4.20 6.82 -26.79
N ARG A 139 -4.04 5.61 -27.34
CA ARG A 139 -2.86 4.78 -27.14
C ARG A 139 -2.27 4.29 -28.46
N PRO A 140 -0.94 4.09 -28.55
CA PRO A 140 -0.32 3.45 -29.70
C PRO A 140 -0.89 2.05 -29.96
N PRO A 141 -0.88 1.57 -31.22
CA PRO A 141 -1.22 0.18 -31.52
C PRO A 141 -0.35 -0.80 -30.73
N GLY A 142 -0.97 -1.80 -30.11
CA GLY A 142 -0.27 -2.80 -29.29
C GLY A 142 -0.09 -2.42 -27.83
N TRP A 143 -0.64 -1.30 -27.38
CA TRP A 143 -0.65 -0.92 -25.96
C TRP A 143 -1.32 -2.01 -25.12
N ALA A 144 -0.58 -2.57 -24.18
CA ALA A 144 -1.07 -3.59 -23.27
C ALA A 144 -1.99 -2.97 -22.21
N GLY A 145 -1.59 -1.84 -21.63
CA GLY A 145 -2.26 -1.23 -20.50
C GLY A 145 -2.21 -2.09 -19.25
N ASP A 146 -3.02 -1.74 -18.25
CA ASP A 146 -3.28 -2.51 -17.02
C ASP A 146 -4.68 -2.12 -16.48
N ASP A 147 -4.98 -2.43 -15.22
CA ASP A 147 -6.22 -2.01 -14.57
C ASP A 147 -6.38 -0.48 -14.65
N ALA A 148 -7.55 -0.04 -15.13
CA ALA A 148 -7.87 1.37 -15.30
C ALA A 148 -7.78 2.18 -14.00
N ILE A 149 -7.91 1.54 -12.83
CA ILE A 149 -7.69 2.21 -11.55
C ILE A 149 -6.29 2.79 -11.43
N MET A 150 -5.28 2.19 -12.07
CA MET A 150 -3.89 2.66 -12.02
C MET A 150 -3.69 4.02 -12.73
N ARG A 151 -4.65 4.48 -13.53
CA ARG A 151 -4.65 5.83 -14.11
C ARG A 151 -5.00 6.92 -13.09
N CYS A 152 -5.53 6.56 -11.93
CA CYS A 152 -6.07 7.50 -10.95
C CYS A 152 -5.03 7.94 -9.93
N ASP A 153 -5.33 8.98 -9.15
CA ASP A 153 -4.42 9.40 -8.09
C ASP A 153 -4.24 8.31 -7.02
N ARG A 154 -3.13 8.39 -6.27
CA ARG A 154 -2.73 7.36 -5.31
C ARG A 154 -3.78 7.12 -4.22
N SER A 155 -4.51 8.17 -3.81
CA SER A 155 -5.52 8.06 -2.77
C SER A 155 -6.72 7.27 -3.28
N THR A 156 -7.20 7.59 -4.49
CA THR A 156 -8.28 6.85 -5.16
C THR A 156 -7.91 5.38 -5.38
N GLN A 157 -6.68 5.11 -5.83
CA GLN A 157 -6.21 3.74 -6.01
C GLN A 157 -6.19 2.96 -4.70
N ASN A 158 -5.59 3.54 -3.65
CA ASN A 158 -5.43 2.86 -2.37
C ASN A 158 -6.77 2.62 -1.68
N LEU A 159 -7.70 3.59 -1.74
CA LEU A 159 -9.01 3.45 -1.13
C LEU A 159 -9.88 2.44 -1.89
N THR A 160 -9.82 2.43 -3.23
CA THR A 160 -10.46 1.38 -4.04
C THR A 160 -9.96 -0.01 -3.64
N ALA A 161 -8.63 -0.20 -3.59
CA ALA A 161 -8.03 -1.47 -3.23
C ALA A 161 -8.42 -1.91 -1.81
N LEU A 162 -8.46 -0.98 -0.86
CA LEU A 162 -8.89 -1.25 0.52
C LEU A 162 -10.34 -1.74 0.57
N LEU A 163 -11.26 -1.05 -0.11
CA LEU A 163 -12.68 -1.41 -0.09
C LEU A 163 -12.97 -2.70 -0.88
N GLN A 164 -12.24 -2.95 -1.97
CA GLN A 164 -12.37 -4.19 -2.75
C GLN A 164 -11.86 -5.42 -2.01
N ARG A 165 -10.85 -5.28 -1.15
CA ARG A 165 -10.28 -6.41 -0.38
C ARG A 165 -11.35 -7.17 0.41
N ASP A 166 -12.32 -6.45 0.94
CA ASP A 166 -13.40 -7.01 1.76
C ASP A 166 -14.73 -7.12 0.96
N ASN A 167 -14.67 -6.98 -0.37
CA ASN A 167 -15.82 -6.94 -1.30
C ASN A 167 -16.89 -5.91 -0.90
N LEU A 168 -16.48 -4.81 -0.28
CA LEU A 168 -17.37 -3.76 0.21
C LEU A 168 -17.81 -2.82 -0.92
N PHE A 169 -16.96 -2.64 -1.92
CA PHE A 169 -17.18 -1.72 -3.02
C PHE A 169 -16.53 -2.26 -4.30
N VAL A 170 -17.25 -2.13 -5.42
CA VAL A 170 -16.71 -2.32 -6.76
C VAL A 170 -17.13 -1.11 -7.59
N PRO A 171 -16.19 -0.36 -8.19
CA PRO A 171 -16.55 0.78 -9.02
C PRO A 171 -17.45 0.36 -10.18
N ASN A 172 -18.57 1.05 -10.37
CA ASN A 172 -19.47 0.88 -11.51
C ASN A 172 -19.25 2.01 -12.51
N VAL A 173 -18.04 2.09 -13.06
CA VAL A 173 -17.63 3.08 -14.05
C VAL A 173 -16.95 2.34 -15.20
N LEU A 174 -17.32 2.67 -16.45
CA LEU A 174 -16.68 2.09 -17.62
C LEU A 174 -15.19 2.52 -17.67
N PRO A 175 -14.23 1.57 -17.72
CA PRO A 175 -12.79 1.86 -17.80
C PRO A 175 -12.36 2.80 -18.93
N THR A 176 -13.13 2.83 -20.02
CA THR A 176 -12.88 3.66 -21.20
C THR A 176 -13.41 5.09 -21.09
N ASN A 177 -14.09 5.44 -19.98
CA ASN A 177 -14.60 6.79 -19.79
C ASN A 177 -13.43 7.78 -19.59
N PRO A 178 -13.38 8.92 -20.30
CA PRO A 178 -12.29 9.89 -20.13
C PRO A 178 -12.25 10.49 -18.70
N ASN A 179 -13.39 10.51 -17.99
CA ASN A 179 -13.50 10.96 -16.60
C ASN A 179 -13.51 9.79 -15.61
N TYR A 180 -12.99 8.61 -15.98
CA TYR A 180 -13.02 7.40 -15.15
C TYR A 180 -12.57 7.67 -13.72
N CYS A 181 -11.40 8.28 -13.52
CA CYS A 181 -10.85 8.53 -12.18
C CYS A 181 -11.68 9.49 -11.34
N GLN A 182 -12.23 10.54 -11.95
CA GLN A 182 -13.14 11.46 -11.26
C GLN A 182 -14.42 10.74 -10.82
N LEU A 183 -15.01 9.93 -11.70
CA LEU A 183 -16.24 9.20 -11.41
C LEU A 183 -16.02 8.13 -10.33
N VAL A 184 -14.90 7.42 -10.37
CA VAL A 184 -14.53 6.46 -9.33
C VAL A 184 -14.33 7.16 -7.99
N ALA A 185 -13.61 8.28 -7.94
CA ALA A 185 -13.43 9.05 -6.71
C ALA A 185 -14.78 9.54 -6.14
N VAL A 186 -15.70 10.00 -6.98
CA VAL A 186 -17.07 10.39 -6.57
C VAL A 186 -17.84 9.19 -6.02
N GLN A 187 -17.82 8.03 -6.68
CA GLN A 187 -18.51 6.84 -6.20
C GLN A 187 -17.95 6.35 -4.86
N ILE A 188 -16.63 6.40 -4.67
CA ILE A 188 -15.99 6.09 -3.39
C ILE A 188 -16.42 7.08 -2.31
N GLY A 189 -16.42 8.38 -2.61
CA GLY A 189 -16.87 9.42 -1.67
C GLY A 189 -18.30 9.17 -1.20
N GLN A 190 -19.22 8.95 -2.14
CA GLN A 190 -20.62 8.62 -1.85
C GLN A 190 -20.75 7.33 -1.02
N TYR A 191 -19.97 6.30 -1.33
CA TYR A 191 -19.96 5.07 -0.57
C TYR A 191 -19.51 5.31 0.88
N MET A 192 -18.40 6.03 1.07
CA MET A 192 -17.86 6.34 2.40
C MET A 192 -18.83 7.18 3.21
N GLU A 193 -19.44 8.19 2.61
CA GLU A 193 -20.45 9.03 3.26
C GLU A 193 -21.65 8.21 3.72
N ALA A 194 -22.22 7.38 2.83
CA ALA A 194 -23.43 6.63 3.13
C ALA A 194 -23.23 5.44 4.07
N ASN A 195 -22.08 4.74 3.98
CA ASN A 195 -21.89 3.46 4.67
C ASN A 195 -20.88 3.51 5.81
N VAL A 196 -19.95 4.46 5.81
CA VAL A 196 -18.89 4.55 6.83
C VAL A 196 -19.13 5.74 7.75
N LEU A 197 -19.38 6.93 7.20
CA LEU A 197 -19.47 8.17 7.97
C LEU A 197 -20.88 8.45 8.52
N ALA A 198 -21.93 8.16 7.73
CA ALA A 198 -23.31 8.28 8.20
C ALA A 198 -23.71 7.18 9.20
N SER A 199 -22.92 6.09 9.26
CA SER A 199 -23.10 5.10 10.31
C SER A 199 -22.68 5.71 11.64
N THR A 200 -23.63 5.89 12.56
CA THR A 200 -23.39 6.45 13.91
C THR A 200 -22.50 5.58 14.80
N THR A 201 -22.08 4.42 14.33
CA THR A 201 -21.09 3.55 14.95
C THR A 201 -19.68 3.98 14.52
N GLN A 202 -19.05 4.84 15.31
CA GLN A 202 -17.63 5.21 15.15
C GLN A 202 -16.76 3.95 15.01
N PRO A 203 -15.93 3.82 13.97
CA PRO A 203 -14.86 2.83 13.96
C PRO A 203 -13.89 3.18 15.09
N SER A 204 -13.71 2.28 16.06
CA SER A 204 -12.73 2.47 17.12
C SER A 204 -11.33 2.38 16.52
N ILE A 205 -10.73 3.54 16.27
CA ILE A 205 -9.31 3.64 15.94
C ILE A 205 -8.57 3.24 17.22
N ALA A 206 -8.02 2.03 17.24
CA ALA A 206 -7.28 1.51 18.37
C ALA A 206 -6.16 2.48 18.77
N ALA A 207 -6.23 3.01 19.99
CA ALA A 207 -5.15 3.79 20.58
C ALA A 207 -3.88 2.92 20.68
N ALA A 208 -2.73 3.55 20.45
CA ALA A 208 -1.41 2.95 20.62
C ALA A 208 -1.26 2.28 22.00
N PRO A 209 -0.46 1.21 22.14
CA PRO A 209 -0.39 0.42 23.36
C PRO A 209 0.18 1.26 24.51
N GLY A 210 -0.73 1.68 25.40
CA GLY A 210 -0.41 2.18 26.72
C GLY A 210 0.18 1.05 27.56
N THR A 211 1.27 1.38 28.24
CA THR A 211 2.07 0.52 29.10
C THR A 211 1.33 0.22 30.41
N GLN A 212 1.67 -0.93 31.02
CA GLN A 212 1.50 -1.30 32.45
C GLN A 212 0.08 -1.72 32.88
N ASN A 213 -0.18 -2.70 33.77
CA ASN A 213 0.61 -3.39 34.78
C ASN A 213 0.01 -4.78 35.09
N THR A 214 0.87 -5.70 35.55
CA THR A 214 0.59 -6.96 36.24
C THR A 214 -0.31 -6.81 37.49
N ALA A 215 -1.38 -7.63 37.60
CA ALA A 215 -1.76 -8.37 38.82
C ALA A 215 -3.06 -9.19 38.64
N GLY A 216 -2.93 -10.52 38.75
CA GLY A 216 -3.71 -11.38 39.67
C GLY A 216 -5.25 -11.54 39.54
N ALA A 217 -5.62 -12.81 39.29
CA ALA A 217 -6.79 -13.53 39.81
C ALA A 217 -8.01 -13.75 38.88
N SER A 218 -8.45 -15.01 38.92
CA SER A 218 -9.46 -15.72 38.14
C SER A 218 -10.85 -15.10 38.11
N VAL A 219 -11.49 -15.05 36.93
CA VAL A 219 -12.96 -15.14 36.81
C VAL A 219 -13.36 -15.92 35.55
N ALA A 220 -14.30 -16.83 35.76
CA ALA A 220 -15.02 -17.64 34.80
C ALA A 220 -15.55 -16.88 33.57
N GLY A 221 -15.72 -17.63 32.47
CA GLY A 221 -16.21 -17.17 31.17
C GLY A 221 -17.48 -16.32 31.27
N GLY A 222 -17.28 -15.01 31.28
CA GLY A 222 -18.36 -14.03 31.13
C GLY A 222 -18.93 -14.07 29.72
N THR A 223 -20.23 -13.84 29.60
CA THR A 223 -20.87 -13.64 28.32
C THR A 223 -20.32 -12.38 27.65
N ALA A 224 -20.00 -12.47 26.37
CA ALA A 224 -19.52 -11.39 25.52
C ALA A 224 -20.48 -11.16 24.34
N THR A 225 -20.33 -10.01 23.71
CA THR A 225 -21.04 -9.64 22.48
C THR A 225 -20.04 -9.11 21.47
N ALA A 226 -20.42 -9.10 20.19
CA ALA A 226 -19.64 -8.41 19.17
C ALA A 226 -19.75 -6.89 19.37
N ILE A 227 -18.65 -6.17 19.21
CA ILE A 227 -18.65 -4.72 19.06
C ILE A 227 -19.12 -4.42 17.63
N ALA A 228 -19.96 -3.40 17.47
CA ALA A 228 -20.69 -3.13 16.23
C ALA A 228 -19.86 -3.20 14.94
N ASP A 229 -20.49 -3.83 13.93
CA ASP A 229 -20.17 -3.86 12.50
C ASP A 229 -18.82 -4.50 12.08
N ILE A 230 -18.02 -5.04 13.02
CA ILE A 230 -16.67 -5.60 12.72
C ILE A 230 -16.51 -7.05 13.22
N GLY A 231 -17.56 -7.66 13.76
CA GLY A 231 -17.55 -9.04 14.29
C GLY A 231 -17.46 -10.13 13.21
N LEU A 232 -16.40 -10.19 12.42
CA LEU A 232 -16.18 -11.26 11.45
C LEU A 232 -15.95 -12.60 12.16
N ALA A 233 -16.73 -13.60 11.77
CA ALA A 233 -16.65 -14.96 12.28
C ALA A 233 -16.01 -15.90 11.25
N TYR A 234 -15.22 -16.85 11.74
CA TYR A 234 -14.48 -17.82 10.94
C TYR A 234 -14.65 -19.24 11.48
N LEU A 235 -14.60 -20.23 10.59
CA LEU A 235 -14.66 -21.66 10.95
C LEU A 235 -13.29 -22.26 11.27
N ASP A 236 -12.23 -21.47 11.19
CA ASP A 236 -10.87 -21.88 11.54
C ASP A 236 -10.08 -20.74 12.20
N ARG A 237 -9.07 -21.12 12.99
CA ARG A 237 -8.22 -20.19 13.74
C ARG A 237 -7.27 -19.35 12.88
N HIS A 238 -7.15 -19.65 11.59
CA HIS A 238 -6.30 -18.93 10.64
C HIS A 238 -7.09 -17.88 9.84
N ALA A 239 -8.38 -17.71 10.15
CA ALA A 239 -9.28 -16.79 9.46
C ALA A 239 -9.43 -17.08 7.95
N SER A 240 -9.23 -18.34 7.52
CA SER A 240 -9.25 -18.71 6.11
C SER A 240 -10.66 -19.01 5.58
N ARG A 241 -11.56 -19.49 6.43
CA ARG A 241 -12.93 -19.89 6.09
C ARG A 241 -13.92 -19.00 6.82
N ARG A 242 -14.37 -17.93 6.15
CA ARG A 242 -15.36 -16.99 6.70
C ARG A 242 -16.70 -17.70 6.92
N ALA A 243 -17.25 -17.56 8.12
CA ALA A 243 -18.57 -18.04 8.50
C ALA A 243 -19.66 -16.98 8.31
N GLY A 244 -19.36 -15.70 8.57
CA GLY A 244 -20.34 -14.62 8.50
C GLY A 244 -19.92 -13.39 9.31
N MET A 245 -20.89 -12.54 9.63
CA MET A 245 -20.71 -11.42 10.55
C MET A 245 -21.64 -11.62 11.75
N ILE A 246 -21.09 -11.69 12.96
CA ILE A 246 -21.84 -11.85 14.20
C ILE A 246 -22.59 -10.54 14.50
N PRO A 247 -23.93 -10.57 14.66
CA PRO A 247 -24.70 -9.41 15.09
C PRO A 247 -24.30 -8.96 16.49
N VAL A 248 -24.33 -7.65 16.75
CA VAL A 248 -24.09 -7.09 18.09
C VAL A 248 -25.05 -7.61 19.16
N THR A 249 -26.24 -8.03 18.75
CA THR A 249 -27.26 -8.60 19.63
C THR A 249 -26.97 -10.05 19.99
N ALA A 250 -26.05 -10.72 19.30
CA ALA A 250 -25.69 -12.10 19.59
C ALA A 250 -24.74 -12.17 20.78
N THR A 251 -25.17 -12.88 21.81
CA THR A 251 -24.37 -13.18 23.01
C THR A 251 -23.65 -14.51 22.84
N PHE A 252 -22.38 -14.57 23.26
CA PHE A 252 -21.56 -15.78 23.20
C PHE A 252 -20.62 -15.87 24.39
N GLN A 253 -20.10 -17.05 24.66
CA GLN A 253 -19.09 -17.29 25.69
C GLN A 253 -17.72 -17.53 25.03
N PRO A 254 -16.64 -16.88 25.51
CA PRO A 254 -15.30 -17.22 25.09
C PRO A 254 -14.90 -18.59 25.67
N VAL A 255 -14.38 -19.46 24.81
CA VAL A 255 -14.07 -20.86 25.15
C VAL A 255 -12.56 -21.08 25.23
N ALA A 256 -11.82 -20.64 24.22
CA ALA A 256 -10.38 -20.85 24.11
C ALA A 256 -9.75 -19.77 23.23
N ARG A 257 -8.42 -19.61 23.30
CA ARG A 257 -7.66 -18.70 22.43
C ARG A 257 -6.57 -19.41 21.64
N SER A 258 -6.13 -18.78 20.56
CA SER A 258 -4.90 -19.18 19.88
C SER A 258 -3.66 -18.69 20.64
N PHE A 259 -2.66 -19.55 20.81
CA PHE A 259 -1.36 -19.20 21.40
C PHE A 259 -0.30 -18.84 20.34
N ALA A 260 -0.66 -18.79 19.06
CA ALA A 260 0.26 -18.31 18.03
C ALA A 260 0.62 -16.84 18.30
N GLN A 261 1.91 -16.48 18.24
CA GLN A 261 2.45 -15.17 18.68
C GLN A 261 1.76 -13.94 18.06
N PHE A 262 1.10 -14.11 16.91
CA PHE A 262 0.42 -13.02 16.18
C PHE A 262 -1.09 -13.20 16.07
N SER A 263 -1.66 -14.27 16.63
CA SER A 263 -3.08 -14.55 16.53
C SER A 263 -3.84 -13.95 17.70
N ARG A 264 -4.91 -13.20 17.37
CA ARG A 264 -5.90 -12.69 18.33
C ARG A 264 -7.20 -13.50 18.28
N MET A 265 -7.15 -14.65 17.62
CA MET A 265 -8.35 -15.46 17.39
C MET A 265 -8.77 -16.15 18.67
N THR A 266 -10.05 -16.00 18.98
CA THR A 266 -10.74 -16.55 20.14
C THR A 266 -11.87 -17.43 19.64
N LEU A 267 -11.92 -18.66 20.11
CA LEU A 267 -13.07 -19.53 19.92
C LEU A 267 -14.19 -19.04 20.84
N VAL A 268 -15.33 -18.71 20.25
CA VAL A 268 -16.54 -18.31 20.97
C VAL A 268 -17.69 -19.25 20.65
N ARG A 269 -18.56 -19.48 21.62
CA ARG A 269 -19.72 -20.35 21.49
C ARG A 269 -20.99 -19.60 21.86
N GLY A 270 -21.97 -19.59 20.98
CA GLY A 270 -23.29 -18.99 21.20
C GLY A 270 -24.41 -19.92 20.78
N GLU A 271 -25.63 -19.40 20.74
CA GLU A 271 -26.80 -20.17 20.31
C GLU A 271 -26.74 -20.46 18.81
N GLY A 272 -26.51 -21.73 18.45
CA GLY A 272 -26.44 -22.17 17.06
C GLY A 272 -25.12 -21.90 16.34
N PHE A 273 -24.05 -21.56 17.07
CA PHE A 273 -22.73 -21.38 16.47
C PHE A 273 -21.58 -21.62 17.44
N GLU A 274 -20.45 -22.06 16.89
CA GLU A 274 -19.14 -22.09 17.51
C GLU A 274 -18.12 -21.63 16.46
N VAL A 275 -17.52 -20.46 16.65
CA VAL A 275 -16.70 -19.82 15.61
C VAL A 275 -15.50 -19.11 16.21
N PHE A 276 -14.51 -18.81 15.39
CA PHE A 276 -13.40 -17.96 15.75
C PHE A 276 -13.68 -16.49 15.41
N VAL A 277 -13.33 -15.60 16.34
CA VAL A 277 -13.41 -14.14 16.21
C VAL A 277 -12.13 -13.49 16.70
N ASP A 278 -11.76 -12.32 16.18
CA ASP A 278 -10.74 -11.49 16.83
C ASP A 278 -11.33 -10.93 18.13
N TYR A 279 -10.73 -11.20 19.29
CA TYR A 279 -11.30 -10.73 20.56
C TYR A 279 -11.41 -9.19 20.64
N LYS A 280 -10.59 -8.45 19.88
CA LYS A 280 -10.65 -6.99 19.81
C LYS A 280 -11.91 -6.47 19.11
N THR A 281 -12.64 -7.31 18.39
CA THR A 281 -13.96 -6.97 17.81
C THR A 281 -15.11 -7.41 18.72
N THR A 282 -14.83 -7.74 19.97
CA THR A 282 -15.80 -8.20 20.96
C THR A 282 -15.64 -7.47 22.28
N THR A 283 -16.58 -7.64 23.20
CA THR A 283 -16.48 -7.12 24.57
C THR A 283 -15.54 -7.93 25.48
N ILE A 284 -14.76 -8.87 24.93
CA ILE A 284 -13.77 -9.65 25.67
C ILE A 284 -12.58 -8.75 26.00
N THR A 285 -12.24 -8.64 27.29
CA THR A 285 -11.07 -7.88 27.77
C THR A 285 -9.75 -8.62 27.52
N ASP A 286 -8.64 -7.90 27.55
CA ASP A 286 -7.30 -8.49 27.38
C ASP A 286 -7.02 -9.50 28.50
N GLU A 287 -7.42 -9.20 29.73
CA GLU A 287 -7.29 -10.11 30.88
C GLU A 287 -8.12 -11.38 30.67
N GLN A 288 -9.37 -11.25 30.22
CA GLN A 288 -10.22 -12.40 29.90
C GLN A 288 -9.59 -13.24 28.80
N PHE A 289 -9.18 -12.62 27.68
CA PHE A 289 -8.52 -13.31 26.57
C PHE A 289 -7.27 -14.05 27.03
N LEU A 290 -6.38 -13.39 27.79
CA LEU A 290 -5.15 -13.98 28.32
C LEU A 290 -5.42 -15.14 29.30
N SER A 291 -6.57 -15.14 29.98
CA SER A 291 -6.98 -16.21 30.89
C SER A 291 -7.54 -17.46 30.17
N LEU A 292 -7.88 -17.36 28.89
CA LEU A 292 -8.46 -18.48 28.13
C LEU A 292 -7.43 -19.60 27.89
N PRO A 293 -7.87 -20.88 27.91
CA PRO A 293 -7.02 -22.02 27.58
C PRO A 293 -6.60 -21.99 26.11
N ASP A 294 -5.54 -22.74 25.79
CA ASP A 294 -5.10 -22.93 24.40
C ASP A 294 -6.15 -23.75 23.62
N ILE A 295 -6.43 -23.33 22.40
CA ILE A 295 -7.30 -24.05 21.48
C ILE A 295 -6.77 -25.45 21.17
N ASN A 296 -5.46 -25.69 21.23
CA ASN A 296 -4.91 -27.03 20.99
C ASN A 296 -5.25 -28.04 22.09
N THR A 297 -5.59 -27.58 23.29
CA THR A 297 -5.95 -28.44 24.43
C THR A 297 -7.46 -28.47 24.68
N THR A 298 -8.22 -27.70 23.91
CA THR A 298 -9.67 -27.57 24.05
C THR A 298 -10.36 -28.16 22.82
N PRO A 299 -11.17 -29.23 22.96
CA PRO A 299 -11.92 -29.77 21.83
C PRO A 299 -12.81 -28.70 21.20
N ALA A 300 -12.59 -28.43 19.92
CA ALA A 300 -13.35 -27.45 19.14
C ALA A 300 -13.86 -28.10 17.87
N ASN A 301 -15.13 -27.88 17.56
CA ASN A 301 -15.74 -28.29 16.31
C ASN A 301 -16.51 -27.10 15.73
N PRO A 302 -15.82 -26.12 15.13
CA PRO A 302 -16.45 -24.87 14.70
C PRO A 302 -17.57 -25.10 13.67
N PHE A 303 -18.72 -24.48 13.91
CA PHE A 303 -19.92 -24.54 13.08
C PHE A 303 -20.72 -23.24 13.16
N CYS A 304 -21.63 -23.00 12.20
CA CYS A 304 -22.43 -21.78 12.17
C CYS A 304 -23.77 -22.08 11.47
N ASP A 305 -24.83 -22.28 12.26
CA ASP A 305 -26.17 -22.67 11.79
C ASP A 305 -27.22 -21.56 11.97
N THR A 306 -26.77 -20.34 12.27
CA THR A 306 -27.65 -19.18 12.46
C THR A 306 -27.94 -18.44 11.17
N ALA A 307 -28.96 -17.58 11.18
CA ALA A 307 -29.38 -16.82 10.00
C ALA A 307 -28.32 -15.83 9.47
N TRP A 308 -27.39 -15.36 10.31
CA TRP A 308 -26.32 -14.42 9.92
C TRP A 308 -25.07 -15.13 9.38
N CYS A 309 -24.98 -16.45 9.52
CA CYS A 309 -23.97 -17.22 8.84
C CYS A 309 -24.18 -17.06 7.34
N ALA A 310 -23.13 -16.64 6.64
CA ALA A 310 -23.15 -16.62 5.19
C ALA A 310 -23.42 -18.05 4.73
N ARG A 311 -24.62 -18.29 4.18
CA ARG A 311 -24.84 -19.51 3.42
C ARG A 311 -23.82 -19.45 2.32
N THR A 312 -22.77 -20.27 2.41
CA THR A 312 -21.95 -20.59 1.25
C THR A 312 -22.96 -20.97 0.18
N ALA A 313 -23.08 -20.15 -0.87
CA ALA A 313 -23.85 -20.50 -2.03
C ALA A 313 -23.27 -21.83 -2.52
N SER A 314 -24.00 -22.91 -2.25
CA SER A 314 -23.69 -24.26 -2.72
C SER A 314 -23.86 -24.32 -4.22
#